data_AF-A0A2T1GKR7-F1
#
_entry.id   AF-A0A2T1GKR7-F1
#
_cell.length_a   1.000
_cell.length_b   1.000
_cell.length_c   1.000
_cell.angle_alpha   90.00
_cell.angle_beta   90.00
_cell.angle_gamma   90.00
#
_symmetry.space_group_name_H-M   'P 1'
#
loop_
_entity.id
_entity.type
_entity.pdbx_description
1 polymer ?
#
loop_
_entity_poly.entity_id
_entity_poly.type
_entity_poly.pdbx_seq_one_letter_code
_entity_poly.pdbx_strand_id
1 'polypeptide(L)'
;MTVAQTTRPSSSPITVTLKRLVALLEEDETDEYGVLQPSQTAFKLAMRFILEAYDAMGDRFPKASASTDEQGSIRLTWSKLESDCEVRLICPAQNDQQAYLYHELGNDYAVEREVTVSILLLWLEWLIQA
;
A
#
# COMPACT_ATOMS: atom_id res chain seq x y z
N MET A 1 -43.66 -3.77 -7.18
CA MET A 1 -42.48 -4.45 -7.76
C MET A 1 -41.26 -3.92 -7.03
N THR A 2 -40.65 -4.73 -6.17
CA THR A 2 -39.49 -4.30 -5.36
C THR A 2 -38.26 -4.83 -6.06
N VAL A 3 -37.44 -3.94 -6.62
CA VAL A 3 -36.18 -4.30 -7.26
C VAL A 3 -35.24 -4.77 -6.15
N ALA A 4 -34.89 -6.06 -6.17
CA ALA A 4 -33.86 -6.62 -5.31
C ALA A 4 -32.54 -5.92 -5.66
N GLN A 5 -32.00 -5.15 -4.72
CA GLN A 5 -30.63 -4.67 -4.81
C GLN A 5 -29.71 -5.88 -4.66
N THR A 6 -29.10 -6.30 -5.76
CA THR A 6 -28.02 -7.29 -5.74
C THR A 6 -26.83 -6.66 -5.03
N THR A 7 -26.64 -6.97 -3.75
CA THR A 7 -25.41 -6.66 -3.01
C THR A 7 -24.26 -7.34 -3.74
N ARG A 8 -23.43 -6.56 -4.44
CA ARG A 8 -22.15 -7.06 -4.95
C ARG A 8 -21.35 -7.55 -3.72
N PRO A 9 -20.73 -8.73 -3.76
CA PRO A 9 -19.83 -9.13 -2.69
C PRO A 9 -18.75 -8.06 -2.57
N SER A 10 -18.68 -7.38 -1.42
CA SER A 10 -17.62 -6.42 -1.15
C SER A 10 -16.32 -7.22 -1.08
N SER A 11 -15.44 -7.02 -2.06
CA SER A 11 -14.11 -7.61 -2.07
C SER A 11 -13.39 -7.29 -0.75
N SER A 12 -12.75 -8.27 -0.12
CA SER A 12 -12.00 -8.03 1.12
C SER A 12 -10.91 -6.96 0.90
N PRO A 13 -10.57 -6.15 1.92
CA PRO A 13 -9.56 -5.09 1.82
C PRO A 13 -8.22 -5.56 1.23
N ILE A 14 -7.76 -6.75 1.64
CA ILE A 14 -6.56 -7.39 1.10
C ILE A 14 -6.70 -7.71 -0.39
N THR A 15 -7.83 -8.28 -0.82
CA THR A 15 -8.07 -8.61 -2.23
C THR A 15 -8.03 -7.36 -3.10
N VAL A 16 -8.54 -6.23 -2.60
CA VAL A 16 -8.46 -4.94 -3.32
C VAL A 16 -7.00 -4.47 -3.43
N THR A 17 -6.24 -4.57 -2.34
CA THR A 17 -4.82 -4.19 -2.32
C THR A 17 -3.97 -5.04 -3.28
N LEU A 18 -4.17 -6.36 -3.26
CA LEU A 18 -3.48 -7.30 -4.16
C LEU A 18 -3.84 -7.06 -5.63
N LYS A 19 -5.13 -6.83 -5.95
CA LYS A 19 -5.55 -6.48 -7.30
C LYS A 19 -4.90 -5.20 -7.80
N ARG A 20 -4.77 -4.19 -6.94
CA ARG A 20 -4.09 -2.93 -7.28
C ARG A 20 -2.60 -3.14 -7.55
N LEU A 21 -1.92 -3.95 -6.74
CA LEU A 21 -0.51 -4.29 -7.00
C LEU A 21 -0.34 -5.03 -8.33
N VAL A 22 -1.19 -6.02 -8.61
CA VAL A 22 -1.14 -6.76 -9.89
C VAL A 22 -1.43 -5.85 -11.07
N ALA A 23 -2.40 -4.92 -10.95
CA ALA A 23 -2.71 -3.98 -12.02
C ALA A 23 -1.50 -3.10 -12.41
N LEU A 24 -0.60 -2.77 -11.48
CA LEU A 24 0.63 -2.03 -11.82
C LEU A 24 1.55 -2.79 -12.79
N LEU A 25 1.48 -4.13 -12.83
CA LEU A 25 2.24 -4.96 -13.79
C LEU A 25 1.60 -4.97 -15.19
N GLU A 26 0.37 -4.49 -15.31
CA GLU A 26 -0.39 -4.47 -16.57
C GLU A 26 -0.33 -3.10 -17.26
N GLU A 27 0.25 -2.08 -16.61
CA GLU A 27 0.52 -0.77 -17.20
C GLU A 27 1.52 -0.87 -18.36
N ASP A 28 1.61 0.17 -19.20
CA ASP A 28 2.68 0.28 -20.19
C ASP A 28 4.05 0.33 -19.49
N GLU A 29 5.15 -0.10 -20.13
CA GLU A 29 6.46 -0.11 -19.46
C GLU A 29 6.92 1.32 -19.07
N THR A 30 6.73 2.28 -19.96
CA THR A 30 7.14 3.68 -19.80
C THR A 30 6.23 4.64 -20.56
N ASP A 31 6.14 5.88 -20.10
CA ASP A 31 5.56 7.00 -20.84
C ASP A 31 6.55 8.19 -20.97
N GLU A 32 6.05 9.38 -21.27
CA GLU A 32 6.87 10.60 -21.37
C GLU A 32 7.43 11.10 -20.03
N TYR A 33 6.92 10.61 -18.90
CA TYR A 33 7.32 10.98 -17.54
C TYR A 33 8.18 9.92 -16.84
N GLY A 34 8.29 8.72 -17.38
CA GLY A 34 9.23 7.70 -16.90
C GLY A 34 8.66 6.30 -16.91
N VAL A 35 9.08 5.49 -15.93
CA VAL A 35 8.61 4.10 -15.75
C VAL A 35 7.22 4.09 -15.12
N LEU A 36 6.30 3.28 -15.66
CA LEU A 36 4.97 3.08 -15.07
C LEU A 36 4.83 1.72 -14.38
N GLN A 37 5.52 0.70 -14.88
CA GLN A 37 5.55 -0.63 -14.24
C GLN A 37 6.53 -0.66 -13.06
N PRO A 38 6.20 -1.36 -11.97
CA PRO A 38 7.14 -1.50 -10.88
C PRO A 38 8.28 -2.43 -11.29
N SER A 39 9.47 -2.14 -10.78
CA SER A 39 10.57 -3.09 -10.84
C SER A 39 10.19 -4.40 -10.14
N GLN A 40 10.81 -5.50 -10.55
CA GLN A 40 10.60 -6.80 -9.89
C GLN A 40 10.98 -6.77 -8.40
N THR A 41 12.02 -5.98 -8.05
CA THR A 41 12.46 -5.80 -6.67
C THR A 41 11.36 -5.13 -5.84
N ALA A 42 10.85 -3.98 -6.30
CA ALA A 42 9.80 -3.25 -5.61
C ALA A 42 8.53 -4.12 -5.45
N PHE A 43 8.13 -4.83 -6.51
CA PHE A 43 6.95 -5.71 -6.48
C PHE A 43 7.09 -6.86 -5.48
N LYS A 44 8.22 -7.58 -5.48
CA LYS A 44 8.46 -8.67 -4.52
C LYS A 44 8.48 -8.17 -3.08
N LEU A 45 9.10 -7.01 -2.85
CA LEU A 45 9.19 -6.40 -1.52
C LEU A 45 7.81 -5.96 -1.01
N ALA A 46 7.03 -5.29 -1.86
CA ALA A 46 5.66 -4.88 -1.54
C ALA A 46 4.78 -6.11 -1.23
N MET A 47 4.80 -7.13 -2.08
CA MET A 47 4.06 -8.38 -1.86
C MET A 47 4.43 -9.05 -0.53
N ARG A 48 5.72 -9.09 -0.18
CA ARG A 48 6.18 -9.62 1.12
C ARG A 48 5.54 -8.88 2.28
N PHE A 49 5.66 -7.54 2.32
CA PHE A 49 5.08 -6.72 3.39
C PHE A 49 3.56 -6.90 3.50
N ILE A 50 2.85 -6.89 2.37
CA ILE A 50 1.39 -7.00 2.35
C ILE A 50 0.91 -8.36 2.84
N LEU A 51 1.52 -9.45 2.37
CA LEU A 51 1.12 -10.80 2.76
C LEU A 51 1.45 -11.09 4.23
N GLU A 52 2.64 -10.72 4.70
CA GLU A 52 3.02 -10.92 6.11
C GLU A 52 2.21 -10.02 7.06
N ALA A 53 1.91 -8.78 6.67
CA ALA A 53 1.05 -7.92 7.48
C ALA A 53 -0.40 -8.44 7.52
N TYR A 54 -0.92 -8.95 6.40
CA TYR A 54 -2.24 -9.57 6.38
C TYR A 54 -2.31 -10.85 7.22
N ASP A 55 -1.30 -11.71 7.15
CA ASP A 55 -1.21 -12.92 7.98
C ASP A 55 -1.30 -12.60 9.48
N ALA A 56 -0.66 -11.51 9.91
CA ALA A 56 -0.70 -11.05 11.30
C ALA A 56 -2.00 -10.33 11.70
N MET A 57 -2.61 -9.53 10.81
CA MET A 57 -3.78 -8.70 11.15
C MET A 57 -5.13 -9.37 10.85
N GLY A 58 -5.16 -10.31 9.90
CA GLY A 58 -6.38 -10.89 9.34
C GLY A 58 -7.32 -9.83 8.77
N ASP A 59 -8.60 -9.94 9.09
CA ASP A 59 -9.66 -9.05 8.56
C ASP A 59 -9.54 -7.59 9.02
N ARG A 60 -8.67 -7.28 9.98
CA ARG A 60 -8.36 -5.91 10.40
C ARG A 60 -7.43 -5.19 9.43
N PHE A 61 -6.80 -5.90 8.49
CA PHE A 61 -5.89 -5.32 7.53
C PHE A 61 -6.60 -4.25 6.66
N PRO A 62 -6.14 -2.99 6.67
CA PRO A 62 -6.79 -1.92 5.93
C PRO A 62 -6.44 -1.97 4.44
N LYS A 63 -7.37 -1.52 3.59
CA LYS A 63 -7.15 -1.43 2.14
C LYS A 63 -6.14 -0.33 1.82
N ALA A 64 -5.13 -0.64 1.00
CA ALA A 64 -4.17 0.33 0.47
C ALA A 64 -4.52 0.77 -0.96
N SER A 65 -4.21 2.01 -1.33
CA SER A 65 -3.89 2.35 -2.73
C SER A 65 -2.46 1.93 -3.07
N ALA A 66 -2.17 1.72 -4.36
CA ALA A 66 -0.85 1.38 -4.86
C ALA A 66 -0.54 2.25 -6.09
N SER A 67 0.69 2.70 -6.22
CA SER A 67 1.20 3.43 -7.39
C SER A 67 2.67 3.15 -7.62
N THR A 68 3.14 3.38 -8.84
CA THR A 68 4.56 3.36 -9.21
C THR A 68 5.11 4.79 -9.30
N ASP A 69 6.38 5.01 -8.98
CA ASP A 69 7.09 6.25 -9.31
C ASP A 69 7.85 6.16 -10.65
N GLU A 70 8.44 7.27 -11.10
CA GLU A 70 9.18 7.36 -12.36
C GLU A 70 10.38 6.40 -12.50
N GLN A 71 10.79 5.74 -11.40
CA GLN A 71 11.92 4.80 -11.33
C GLN A 71 11.48 3.35 -11.16
N GLY A 72 10.17 3.07 -11.04
CA GLY A 72 9.66 1.72 -10.81
C GLY A 72 9.58 1.32 -9.33
N SER A 73 9.63 2.26 -8.38
CA SER A 73 9.38 1.99 -6.96
C SER A 73 7.87 1.91 -6.71
N ILE A 74 7.45 1.12 -5.73
CA ILE A 74 6.04 1.02 -5.33
C ILE A 74 5.79 1.88 -4.09
N ARG A 75 4.73 2.69 -4.15
CA ARG A 75 4.13 3.36 -2.99
C ARG A 75 2.79 2.71 -2.65
N LEU A 76 2.67 2.23 -1.43
CA LEU A 76 1.42 1.79 -0.84
C LEU A 76 0.95 2.84 0.17
N THR A 77 -0.29 3.30 0.02
CA THR A 77 -0.85 4.37 0.87
C THR A 77 -2.13 3.90 1.55
N TRP A 78 -2.21 4.12 2.86
CA TRP A 78 -3.41 3.97 3.67
C TRP A 78 -3.75 5.31 4.31
N SER A 79 -4.93 5.85 3.99
CA SER A 79 -5.37 7.15 4.51
C SER A 79 -6.74 7.07 5.16
N LYS A 80 -6.95 7.92 6.17
CA LYS A 80 -8.26 8.23 6.74
C LYS A 80 -8.52 9.73 6.61
N LEU A 81 -9.49 10.07 5.78
CA LEU A 81 -9.88 11.47 5.52
C LEU A 81 -10.49 12.16 6.74
N GLU A 82 -11.16 11.40 7.62
CA GLU A 82 -11.88 11.94 8.79
C GLU A 82 -10.92 12.44 9.87
N SER A 83 -9.80 11.72 10.08
CA SER A 83 -8.77 12.05 11.07
C SER A 83 -7.51 12.68 10.45
N ASP A 84 -7.53 12.97 9.14
CA ASP A 84 -6.42 13.56 8.39
C ASP A 84 -5.08 12.85 8.66
N CYS A 85 -5.10 11.51 8.58
CA CYS A 85 -3.93 10.68 8.84
C CYS A 85 -3.62 9.72 7.70
N GLU A 86 -2.33 9.47 7.49
CA GLU A 86 -1.85 8.62 6.42
C GLU A 86 -0.61 7.82 6.83
N VAL A 87 -0.52 6.59 6.31
CA VAL A 87 0.68 5.76 6.33
C VAL A 87 1.05 5.44 4.88
N ARG A 88 2.32 5.65 4.52
CA ARG A 88 2.88 5.36 3.21
C ARG A 88 4.06 4.41 3.35
N LEU A 89 3.98 3.21 2.77
CA LEU A 89 5.12 2.32 2.62
C LEU A 89 5.73 2.50 1.24
N ILE A 90 7.03 2.78 1.18
CA ILE A 90 7.78 2.90 -0.07
C ILE A 90 8.69 1.69 -0.22
N CYS A 91 8.49 0.92 -1.29
CA CYS A 91 9.31 -0.20 -1.70
C CYS A 91 10.17 0.24 -2.90
N PRO A 92 11.47 0.53 -2.72
CA PRO A 92 12.30 1.12 -3.75
C PRO A 92 12.56 0.17 -4.92
N ALA A 93 12.82 0.75 -6.09
CA ALA A 93 13.15 -0.01 -7.29
C ALA A 93 14.52 -0.71 -7.22
N GLN A 94 15.49 -0.09 -6.52
CA GLN A 94 16.87 -0.55 -6.47
C GLN A 94 17.14 -1.38 -5.21
N ASN A 95 17.95 -2.43 -5.34
CA ASN A 95 18.25 -3.37 -4.24
C ASN A 95 19.15 -2.78 -3.15
N ASP A 96 19.86 -1.68 -3.43
CA ASP A 96 20.73 -0.97 -2.49
C ASP A 96 19.97 0.09 -1.66
N GLN A 97 18.70 0.34 -2.00
CA GLN A 97 17.81 1.20 -1.24
C GLN A 97 16.94 0.37 -0.30
N GLN A 98 16.70 0.90 0.90
CA GLN A 98 15.84 0.25 1.89
C GLN A 98 14.40 0.77 1.80
N ALA A 99 13.44 -0.11 2.08
CA ALA A 99 12.06 0.32 2.27
C ALA A 99 11.96 1.23 3.48
N TYR A 100 11.15 2.28 3.34
CA TYR A 100 10.88 3.24 4.40
C TYR A 100 9.38 3.52 4.49
N LEU A 101 8.95 3.98 5.66
CA LEU A 101 7.56 4.24 5.97
C LEU A 101 7.44 5.69 6.40
N TYR A 102 6.56 6.42 5.75
CA TYR A 102 6.16 7.76 6.14
C TYR A 102 4.81 7.68 6.82
N HIS A 103 4.61 8.40 7.91
CA HIS A 103 3.31 8.51 8.57
C HIS A 103 3.04 9.97 8.95
N GLU A 104 1.78 10.40 8.84
CA GLU A 104 1.37 11.77 9.15
C GLU A 104 0.01 11.82 9.86
N LEU A 105 -0.17 12.83 10.70
CA LEU A 105 -1.42 13.24 11.36
C LEU A 105 -1.50 14.77 11.34
N GLY A 106 -2.36 15.32 10.49
CA GLY A 106 -2.42 16.76 10.26
C GLY A 106 -1.07 17.32 9.80
N ASN A 107 -0.43 18.14 10.65
CA ASN A 107 0.87 18.75 10.34
C ASN A 107 2.08 17.96 10.89
N ASP A 108 1.85 16.95 11.72
CA ASP A 108 2.91 16.14 12.31
C ASP A 108 3.22 14.95 11.41
N TYR A 109 4.49 14.73 11.10
CA TYR A 109 4.92 13.60 10.28
C TYR A 109 6.27 13.05 10.72
N ALA A 110 6.52 11.78 10.45
CA ALA A 110 7.84 11.17 10.60
C ALA A 110 8.10 10.10 9.54
N VAL A 111 9.37 9.67 9.47
CA VAL A 111 9.84 8.65 8.56
C VAL A 111 10.62 7.59 9.31
N GLU A 112 10.15 6.35 9.21
CA GLU A 112 10.87 5.16 9.63
C GLU A 112 11.75 4.67 8.48
N ARG A 113 13.07 4.69 8.67
CA ARG A 113 14.04 4.33 7.61
C ARG A 113 14.38 2.85 7.58
N GLU A 114 14.26 2.16 8.71
CA GLU A 114 14.52 0.72 8.83
C GLU A 114 13.20 -0.01 9.02
N VAL A 115 12.43 -0.20 7.94
CA VAL A 115 11.08 -0.77 8.05
C VAL A 115 11.13 -2.29 8.07
N THR A 116 10.53 -2.83 9.13
CA THR A 116 10.17 -4.25 9.26
C THR A 116 8.66 -4.42 9.19
N VAL A 117 8.18 -5.64 9.01
CA VAL A 117 6.73 -5.92 9.05
C VAL A 117 6.13 -5.51 10.39
N SER A 118 6.85 -5.69 11.51
CA SER A 118 6.39 -5.25 12.83
C SER A 118 6.20 -3.73 12.91
N ILE A 119 7.07 -2.94 12.27
CA ILE A 119 6.92 -1.48 12.20
C ILE A 119 5.72 -1.09 11.33
N LEU A 120 5.51 -1.78 10.20
CA LEU A 120 4.31 -1.59 9.40
C LEU A 120 3.04 -1.89 10.20
N LEU A 121 3.00 -3.01 10.92
CA LEU A 121 1.86 -3.40 11.76
C LEU A 121 1.56 -2.34 12.83
N LEU A 122 2.59 -1.83 13.51
CA LEU A 122 2.45 -0.76 14.50
C LEU A 122 1.70 0.45 13.91
N TRP A 123 2.13 0.92 12.74
CA TRP A 123 1.55 2.11 12.11
C TRP A 123 0.17 1.84 11.49
N LEU A 124 -0.10 0.63 10.99
CA LEU A 124 -1.44 0.26 10.53
C LEU A 124 -2.43 0.15 11.70
N GLU A 125 -2.01 -0.40 12.84
CA GLU A 125 -2.84 -0.45 14.05
C GLU A 125 -3.11 0.94 14.62
N TRP A 126 -2.10 1.82 14.61
CA TRP A 126 -2.28 3.23 14.95
C TRP A 126 -3.28 3.89 14.01
N LEU A 127 -3.13 3.70 12.69
CA LEU A 127 -4.04 4.25 11.70
C LEU A 127 -5.47 3.78 11.94
N ILE A 128 -5.70 2.51 12.29
CA ILE A 128 -7.04 1.97 12.57
C ILE A 128 -7.69 2.63 13.80
N GLN A 129 -6.89 3.03 14.79
CA GLN A 129 -7.37 3.64 16.04
C GLN A 129 -7.48 5.17 15.99
N ALA A 130 -6.72 5.83 15.12
CA ALA A 130 -6.75 7.28 14.89
C ALA A 130 -8.06 7.74 14.22
#